data_AF-Q5BTD5-F1
#
_entry.id   AF-Q5BTD5-F1
#
_cell.length_a   1.000
_cell.length_b   1.000
_cell.length_c   1.000
_cell.angle_alpha   90.00
_cell.angle_beta   90.00
_cell.angle_gamma   90.00
#
_symmetry.space_group_name_H-M   'P 1'
#
loop_
_entity.id
_entity.type
_entity.pdbx_description
1 polymer ?
#
loop_
_entity_poly.entity_id
_entity_poly.type
_entity_poly.pdbx_seq_one_letter_code
_entity_poly.pdbx_strand_id
1 'polypeptide(L)' 'MMVPSIFYMELSLYYGSGVGWTFYPPLSSLATSGVGVDYLMFSLHLAGVSSLDWFYKFYYYYNVASKVMFFSY' A
#
# COMPACT_ATOMS: atom_id res chain seq x y z
N MET A 1 0.08 -1.61 8.90
CA MET A 1 0.53 -2.87 8.26
C MET A 1 1.67 -2.66 7.25
N MET A 2 2.59 -1.72 7.53
CA MET A 2 3.59 -1.29 6.53
C MET A 2 4.83 -2.21 6.49
N VAL A 3 5.23 -2.77 7.63
CA VAL A 3 6.34 -3.74 7.72
C VAL A 3 6.04 -5.00 6.88
N PRO A 4 4.86 -5.66 6.98
CA PRO A 4 4.56 -6.79 6.13
C PRO A 4 4.35 -6.42 4.64
N SER A 5 3.85 -5.22 4.32
CA SER A 5 3.68 -4.83 2.90
C SER A 5 5.02 -4.70 2.16
N ILE A 6 6.05 -4.13 2.81
CA ILE A 6 7.39 -4.01 2.24
C ILE A 6 8.03 -5.39 2.04
N PHE A 7 7.87 -6.30 3.00
CA PHE A 7 8.38 -7.67 2.88
C PHE A 7 7.80 -8.40 1.66
N TYR A 8 6.49 -8.29 1.42
CA TYR A 8 5.87 -8.86 0.22
C TYR A 8 6.31 -8.16 -1.07
N MET A 9 6.62 -6.87 -1.01
CA MET A 9 7.17 -6.15 -2.17
C MET A 9 8.58 -6.64 -2.52
N GLU A 10 9.46 -6.86 -1.53
CA GLU A 10 10.79 -7.44 -1.78
C GLU A 10 10.70 -8.86 -2.35
N LEU A 11 9.78 -9.69 -1.84
CA LEU A 11 9.51 -11.02 -2.41
C LEU A 11 9.03 -10.94 -3.87
N SER A 12 8.18 -9.97 -4.22
CA SER A 12 7.73 -9.77 -5.60
C SER A 12 8.89 -9.43 -6.55
N LEU A 13 9.90 -8.70 -6.06
CA LEU A 13 11.11 -8.38 -6.83
C LEU A 13 12.02 -9.61 -6.99
N TYR A 14 12.12 -10.44 -5.96
CA TYR A 14 12.92 -11.67 -6.00
C TYR A 14 12.34 -12.71 -6.97
N TYR A 15 11.02 -12.91 -6.94
CA TYR A 15 10.35 -13.87 -7.84
C TYR A 15 10.07 -13.31 -9.24
N GLY A 16 10.28 -12.01 -9.45
CA GLY A 16 10.09 -11.34 -10.73
C GLY A 16 8.62 -11.27 -11.14
N SER A 17 8.00 -10.11 -10.93
CA SER A 17 6.60 -9.88 -11.35
C SER A 17 6.39 -10.06 -12.87
N GLY A 18 7.40 -9.80 -13.72
CA GLY A 18 7.28 -9.95 -15.19
C GLY A 18 6.28 -8.99 -15.87
N VAL A 19 5.33 -8.45 -15.11
CA VAL A 19 4.41 -7.37 -15.39
C VAL A 19 4.93 -6.15 -14.63
N GLY A 20 4.95 -4.98 -15.28
CA GLY A 20 5.32 -3.72 -14.63
C GLY A 20 4.35 -3.36 -13.49
N TRP A 21 4.47 -2.14 -12.95
CA TRP A 21 3.57 -1.62 -11.92
C TRP A 21 2.10 -1.46 -12.38
N THR A 22 1.80 -1.70 -13.66
CA THR A 22 0.46 -1.65 -14.26
C THR A 22 -0.07 -3.07 -14.49
N PHE A 23 -1.08 -3.45 -13.70
CA PHE A 23 -1.79 -4.71 -13.87
C PHE A 23 -2.71 -4.65 -15.10
N TYR A 24 -2.20 -4.97 -16.29
CA TYR A 24 -3.02 -5.07 -17.49
C TYR A 24 -3.81 -6.39 -17.51
N PRO A 25 -5.15 -6.38 -17.70
CA PRO A 25 -5.99 -7.57 -17.68
C PRO A 25 -5.54 -8.74 -18.58
N PRO A 26 -5.03 -8.51 -19.82
CA PRO A 26 -4.55 -9.61 -20.65
C PRO A 26 -3.14 -10.11 -20.28
N LEU A 27 -2.32 -9.32 -19.58
CA LEU A 27 -0.95 -9.69 -19.17
C LEU A 27 -0.86 -10.25 -17.74
N SER A 28 -1.84 -9.91 -16.90
CA SER A 28 -2.01 -10.41 -15.52
C SER A 28 -2.86 -11.69 -15.44
N SER A 29 -3.20 -12.30 -16.58
CA SER A 29 -3.89 -13.60 -16.60
C SER A 29 -2.95 -14.74 -16.22
N LEU A 30 -3.50 -15.83 -15.66
CA LEU A 30 -2.80 -17.06 -15.22
C LEU A 30 -1.80 -17.64 -16.24
N ALA A 31 -1.90 -17.27 -17.52
CA ALA A 31 -1.02 -17.73 -18.59
C ALA A 31 0.33 -16.97 -18.68
N THR A 32 0.43 -15.76 -18.12
CA THR A 32 1.64 -14.89 -18.17
C THR A 32 2.03 -14.31 -16.81
N SER A 33 1.21 -14.46 -15.77
CA SER A 33 1.48 -13.99 -14.40
C SER A 33 2.40 -14.96 -13.65
N GLY A 34 3.60 -14.52 -13.30
CA GLY A 34 4.49 -15.23 -12.38
C GLY A 34 4.08 -15.05 -10.92
N VAL A 35 4.59 -15.91 -10.03
CA VAL A 35 4.34 -15.88 -8.57
C VAL A 35 4.66 -14.50 -7.94
N GLY A 36 5.56 -13.72 -8.55
CA GLY A 36 5.87 -12.35 -8.14
C GLY A 36 4.69 -11.36 -8.26
N VAL A 37 3.77 -11.56 -9.21
CA VAL A 37 2.58 -10.70 -9.42
C VAL A 37 1.63 -10.81 -8.22
N ASP A 38 1.45 -12.01 -7.68
CA ASP A 38 0.56 -12.25 -6.55
C ASP A 38 1.10 -11.58 -5.28
N TYR A 39 2.41 -11.68 -5.03
CA TYR A 39 3.07 -10.97 -3.93
C TYR A 39 2.98 -9.45 -4.09
N LEU A 40 3.12 -8.93 -5.31
CA LEU A 40 2.93 -7.50 -5.59
C LEU A 40 1.49 -7.08 -5.27
N MET A 41 0.48 -7.85 -5.70
CA MET A 41 -0.93 -7.55 -5.41
C MET A 41 -1.23 -7.52 -3.91
N PHE A 42 -0.75 -8.51 -3.15
CA PHE A 42 -0.94 -8.51 -1.70
C PHE A 42 -0.20 -7.35 -1.02
N SER A 43 1.01 -7.01 -1.46
CA SER A 43 1.76 -5.87 -0.92
C SER A 43 1.01 -4.55 -1.11
N LEU A 44 0.43 -4.32 -2.29
CA LEU A 44 -0.26 -3.08 -2.63
C LEU A 44 -1.57 -2.93 -1.83
N HIS A 45 -2.30 -4.03 -1.61
CA HIS A 45 -3.49 -4.03 -0.75
C HIS A 45 -3.14 -3.68 0.70
N LEU A 46 -2.09 -4.30 1.26
CA LEU A 46 -1.65 -4.01 2.63
C LEU A 46 -1.13 -2.57 2.78
N ALA A 47 -0.43 -2.06 1.76
CA ALA A 47 -0.02 -0.66 1.69
C ALA A 47 -1.26 0.27 1.66
N GLY A 48 -2.28 -0.07 0.88
CA GLY A 48 -3.55 0.67 0.80
C GLY A 48 -4.31 0.72 2.12
N VAL A 49 -4.45 -0.40 2.83
CA VAL A 49 -5.11 -0.39 4.16
C VAL A 49 -4.32 0.47 5.15
N SER A 50 -2.98 0.41 5.11
CA SER A 50 -2.15 1.21 6.00
C SER A 50 -2.21 2.72 5.75
N SER A 51 -2.45 3.14 4.50
CA SER A 51 -2.57 4.57 4.16
C SER A 51 -3.90 5.16 4.61
N LEU A 52 -4.98 4.36 4.62
CA LEU A 52 -6.28 4.76 5.17
C LEU A 52 -6.20 5.00 6.69
N ASP A 53 -5.55 4.08 7.43
CA ASP A 53 -5.33 4.24 8.87
C ASP A 53 -4.51 5.50 9.19
N TRP A 54 -3.47 5.75 8.38
CA TRP A 54 -2.66 6.96 8.50
C TRP A 54 -3.47 8.22 8.23
N PHE A 55 -4.28 8.23 7.18
CA PHE A 55 -5.13 9.37 6.81
C PHE A 55 -6.10 9.74 7.94
N TYR A 56 -6.76 8.75 8.54
CA TYR A 56 -7.65 8.99 9.68
C TYR A 56 -6.91 9.61 10.88
N LYS A 57 -5.74 9.07 11.23
CA LYS A 57 -4.90 9.62 12.31
C LYS A 57 -4.47 11.04 12.00
N PHE A 58 -4.01 11.31 10.78
CA PHE A 58 -3.60 12.65 10.37
C PHE A 58 -4.74 13.67 10.50
N TYR A 59 -5.94 13.32 10.02
CA TYR A 59 -7.12 14.16 10.16
C TYR A 59 -7.47 14.43 11.63
N TYR A 60 -7.41 13.39 12.47
CA TYR A 60 -7.66 13.53 13.91
C TYR A 60 -6.64 14.46 14.59
N TYR A 61 -5.35 14.27 14.32
CA TYR A 61 -4.29 15.15 14.85
C TYR A 61 -4.45 16.59 14.37
N TYR A 62 -4.82 16.80 13.11
CA TYR A 62 -5.10 18.14 12.58
C TYR A 62 -6.29 18.80 13.31
N ASN A 63 -7.35 18.04 13.61
CA ASN A 63 -8.50 18.55 14.37
C ASN A 63 -8.13 18.90 15.82
N VAL A 64 -7.31 18.08 16.48
CA VAL A 64 -6.83 18.36 17.84
C VAL A 64 -5.88 19.56 17.85
N ALA A 65 -4.92 19.62 16.93
CA ALA A 65 -3.96 20.72 16.84
C ALA A 65 -4.65 22.07 16.57
N SER A 66 -5.63 22.09 15.66
CA SER A 66 -6.42 23.30 15.41
C SER A 66 -7.18 23.75 16.65
N LYS A 67 -7.86 22.84 17.38
CA LYS A 67 -8.54 23.19 18.64
C LYS A 67 -7.59 23.75 19.70
N VAL A 68 -6.42 23.14 19.92
CA VAL A 68 -5.41 23.64 20.87
C VAL A 68 -4.93 25.04 20.49
N MET A 69 -4.74 25.30 19.19
CA MET A 69 -4.34 26.61 18.70
C MET A 69 -5.42 27.69 18.94
N PHE A 70 -6.71 27.36 18.76
CA PHE A 70 -7.82 28.29 19.02
C PHE A 70 -8.05 28.60 20.51
N PHE A 71 -7.75 27.68 21.42
CA PHE A 71 -7.88 27.92 22.87
C PHE A 71 -6.68 28.66 23.49
N SER A 72 -5.60 28.85 22.73
CA SER A 72 -4.40 29.59 23.18
C SER A 72 -4.45 31.10 22.88
N TYR A 73 -5.59 31.61 22.37
CA TYR A 73 -5.86 33.03 22.14
C TYR A 73 -7.04 33.51 22.99
#